data_AF-A0A8J2P0B6-F1
#
_entry.id   AF-A0A8J2P0B6-F1
#
_cell.length_a   1.000
_cell.length_b   1.000
_cell.length_c   1.000
_cell.angle_alpha   90.00
_cell.angle_beta   90.00
_cell.angle_gamma   90.00
#
_symmetry.space_group_name_H-M   'P 1'
#
loop_
_entity.id
_entity.type
_entity.pdbx_description
1 polymer ?
#
loop_
_entity_poly.entity_id
_entity_poly.type
_entity_poly.pdbx_seq_one_letter_code
_entity_poly.pdbx_strand_id
1 'polypeptide(L)'
;MNAEEISTDAVSHNYSEHGNLVSLEGGNFTWDETRDIPTLRNINLRVKKGSLVAVVGTVGSGKSSLLSAILGEMEKISGWVNTYGSVGYVAQQAWIQNATLRENILFGRKFDPISYNRIIEACALKPDIRILPGRDKTEIGEKGINLS
;
A
#
# COMPACT_ATOMS: atom_id res chain seq x y z
N MET A 1 -10.25 16.85 4.56
CA MET A 1 -11.17 16.11 3.68
C MET A 1 -11.76 15.03 4.56
N ASN A 2 -13.05 15.14 4.87
CA ASN A 2 -13.74 14.25 5.80
C ASN A 2 -13.92 12.91 5.09
N ALA A 3 -12.98 11.98 5.29
CA ALA A 3 -13.31 10.57 5.14
C ALA A 3 -14.15 10.24 6.38
N GLU A 4 -15.42 9.88 6.19
CA GLU A 4 -16.12 9.13 7.22
C GLU A 4 -15.22 7.93 7.56
N GLU A 5 -14.89 7.79 8.86
CA GLU A 5 -13.97 6.75 9.31
C GLU A 5 -14.59 5.38 8.96
N ILE A 6 -14.03 4.72 7.94
CA ILE A 6 -14.38 3.36 7.57
C ILE A 6 -14.21 2.49 8.81
N SER A 7 -15.21 1.63 9.07
CA SER A 7 -15.22 0.77 10.26
C SER A 7 -13.91 -0.01 10.37
N THR A 8 -13.22 0.13 11.52
CA THR A 8 -11.96 -0.57 11.82
C THR A 8 -12.07 -2.09 11.82
N ASP A 9 -13.30 -2.62 11.77
CA ASP A 9 -13.59 -4.06 11.80
C ASP A 9 -13.76 -4.65 10.38
N ALA A 10 -13.52 -3.87 9.33
CA ALA A 10 -13.57 -4.32 7.94
C ALA A 10 -12.57 -5.47 7.68
N VAL A 11 -11.38 -5.42 8.28
CA VAL A 11 -10.31 -6.42 8.11
C VAL A 11 -9.88 -6.97 9.47
N SER A 12 -9.85 -8.30 9.62
CA SER A 12 -9.30 -8.93 10.81
C SER A 12 -7.78 -9.09 10.72
N HIS A 13 -7.11 -9.11 11.88
CA HIS A 13 -5.65 -9.26 11.99
C HIS A 13 -5.23 -10.48 12.80
N ASN A 14 -6.05 -11.53 12.73
CA ASN A 14 -5.87 -12.73 13.53
C ASN A 14 -4.68 -13.57 13.03
N TYR A 15 -4.13 -14.38 13.93
CA TYR A 15 -3.07 -15.33 13.58
C TYR A 15 -3.51 -16.19 12.40
N SER A 16 -2.65 -16.31 11.39
CA SER A 16 -3.05 -17.04 10.19
C SER A 16 -3.20 -18.52 10.48
N GLU A 17 -4.38 -19.06 10.25
CA GLU A 17 -4.52 -20.49 10.05
C GLU A 17 -3.75 -20.87 8.77
N HIS A 18 -2.90 -21.89 8.87
CA HIS A 18 -2.24 -22.54 7.73
C HIS A 18 -1.19 -21.67 6.98
N GLY A 19 -0.66 -20.62 7.61
CA GLY A 19 0.45 -19.81 7.08
C GLY A 19 0.07 -18.81 5.99
N ASN A 20 -1.22 -18.44 5.88
CA ASN A 20 -1.71 -17.45 4.92
C ASN A 20 -1.55 -16.02 5.44
N LEU A 21 -0.82 -15.16 4.73
CA LEU A 21 -0.66 -13.74 5.09
C LEU A 21 -1.87 -12.90 4.72
N VAL A 22 -2.60 -13.29 3.66
CA VAL A 22 -3.84 -12.63 3.22
C VAL A 22 -4.86 -13.72 2.92
N SER A 23 -6.07 -13.60 3.48
CA SER A 23 -7.19 -14.50 3.20
C SER A 23 -8.47 -13.69 2.99
N LEU A 24 -9.16 -13.95 1.88
CA LEU A 24 -10.45 -13.36 1.52
C LEU A 24 -11.38 -14.49 1.12
N GLU A 25 -12.61 -14.48 1.65
CA GLU A 25 -13.64 -15.48 1.36
C GLU A 25 -14.98 -14.80 1.18
N GLY A 26 -15.61 -15.03 0.02
CA GLY A 26 -16.91 -14.46 -0.32
C GLY A 26 -16.98 -12.93 -0.25
N GLY A 27 -15.85 -12.23 -0.40
CA GLY A 27 -15.76 -10.80 -0.14
C GLY A 27 -16.49 -9.96 -1.18
N ASN A 28 -17.43 -9.12 -0.71
CA ASN A 28 -18.13 -8.12 -1.53
C ASN A 28 -17.84 -6.72 -0.96
N PHE A 29 -17.31 -5.83 -1.81
CA PHE A 29 -16.83 -4.52 -1.36
C PHE A 29 -17.32 -3.39 -2.27
N THR A 30 -17.61 -2.24 -1.65
CA THR A 30 -18.03 -1.02 -2.35
C THR A 30 -17.26 0.22 -1.87
N TRP A 31 -17.24 1.25 -2.70
CA TRP A 31 -16.78 2.59 -2.34
C TRP A 31 -17.93 3.49 -1.89
N ASP A 32 -19.16 3.05 -2.15
CA ASP A 32 -20.38 3.82 -1.99
C ASP A 32 -21.53 2.84 -1.73
N GLU A 33 -22.11 2.89 -0.54
CA GLU A 33 -23.21 2.02 -0.12
C GLU A 33 -24.51 2.29 -0.89
N THR A 34 -24.64 3.45 -1.53
CA THR A 34 -25.82 3.79 -2.33
C THR A 34 -25.86 3.07 -3.66
N ARG A 35 -24.75 2.44 -4.08
CA ARG A 35 -24.69 1.67 -5.31
C ARG A 35 -25.35 0.31 -5.11
N ASP A 36 -26.31 0.01 -5.98
CA ASP A 36 -26.96 -1.31 -6.02
C ASP A 36 -25.98 -2.46 -6.27
N ILE A 37 -24.84 -2.17 -6.89
CA ILE A 37 -23.92 -3.19 -7.35
C ILE A 37 -22.50 -2.98 -6.79
N PRO A 38 -21.95 -3.96 -6.04
CA PRO A 38 -20.61 -3.85 -5.48
C PRO A 38 -19.53 -3.74 -6.56
N THR A 39 -18.48 -2.97 -6.24
CA THR A 39 -17.28 -2.83 -7.07
C THR A 39 -16.53 -4.15 -7.18
N LEU A 40 -16.36 -4.85 -6.06
CA LEU A 40 -15.77 -6.18 -6.00
C LEU A 40 -16.83 -7.18 -5.56
N ARG A 41 -16.90 -8.32 -6.24
CA ARG A 41 -17.95 -9.32 -6.01
C ARG A 41 -17.36 -10.71 -5.84
N ASN A 42 -17.78 -11.39 -4.78
CA ASN A 42 -17.41 -12.76 -4.47
C ASN A 42 -15.90 -13.04 -4.63
N ILE A 43 -15.07 -12.15 -4.05
CA ILE A 43 -13.62 -12.30 -4.11
C ILE A 43 -13.19 -13.40 -3.13
N ASN A 44 -12.44 -14.37 -3.66
CA ASN A 44 -11.84 -15.44 -2.89
C ASN A 44 -10.34 -15.48 -3.21
N LEU A 45 -9.49 -15.26 -2.21
CA LEU A 45 -8.04 -15.17 -2.37
C LEU A 45 -7.34 -15.70 -1.13
N ARG A 46 -6.31 -16.52 -1.30
CA ARG A 46 -5.41 -16.93 -0.21
C ARG A 46 -3.97 -16.78 -0.65
N VAL A 47 -3.19 -15.99 0.08
CA VAL A 47 -1.76 -15.75 -0.20
C VAL A 47 -0.95 -16.33 0.94
N LYS A 48 -0.12 -17.34 0.64
CA LYS A 48 0.77 -17.97 1.62
C LYS A 48 2.02 -17.15 1.85
N LYS A 49 2.58 -17.24 3.07
CA LYS A 49 3.88 -16.67 3.39
C LYS A 49 4.96 -17.15 2.42
N GLY A 50 5.76 -16.21 1.91
CA GLY A 50 6.84 -16.49 0.95
C GLY A 50 6.40 -16.55 -0.52
N SER A 51 5.14 -16.27 -0.83
CA SER A 51 4.64 -16.24 -2.20
C SER A 51 4.90 -14.90 -2.90
N LEU A 52 5.20 -14.95 -4.20
CA LEU A 52 5.13 -13.80 -5.10
C LEU A 52 3.87 -13.93 -5.96
N VAL A 53 2.93 -12.99 -5.83
CA VAL A 53 1.62 -13.03 -6.50
C VAL A 53 1.43 -11.80 -7.36
N ALA A 54 0.91 -11.98 -8.57
CA ALA A 54 0.56 -10.91 -9.49
C ALA A 54 -0.95 -10.91 -9.78
N VAL A 55 -1.56 -9.72 -9.84
CA VAL A 55 -2.96 -9.52 -10.22
C VAL A 55 -3.01 -8.75 -11.53
N VAL A 56 -3.63 -9.34 -12.55
CA VAL A 56 -3.70 -8.78 -13.90
C VAL A 56 -5.16 -8.67 -14.35
N GLY A 57 -5.45 -7.72 -15.24
CA GLY A 57 -6.80 -7.46 -15.74
C GLY A 57 -6.90 -6.10 -16.45
N THR A 58 -8.01 -5.89 -17.16
CA THR A 58 -8.27 -4.67 -17.92
C THR A 58 -8.30 -3.40 -17.06
N VAL A 59 -8.15 -2.23 -17.66
CA VAL A 59 -8.33 -0.95 -16.95
C VAL A 59 -9.76 -0.89 -16.38
N GLY A 60 -9.90 -0.45 -15.13
CA GLY A 60 -11.20 -0.40 -14.45
C GLY A 60 -11.70 -1.74 -13.86
N SER A 61 -10.94 -2.84 -13.99
CA SER A 61 -11.36 -4.16 -13.48
C SER A 61 -11.32 -4.31 -11.94
N GLY A 62 -11.05 -3.25 -11.19
CA GLY A 62 -11.02 -3.28 -9.71
C GLY A 62 -9.69 -3.73 -9.08
N LYS A 63 -8.56 -3.74 -9.79
CA LYS A 63 -7.26 -4.15 -9.23
C LYS A 63 -6.82 -3.30 -8.03
N SER A 64 -6.86 -1.97 -8.17
CA SER A 64 -6.53 -1.05 -7.07
C SER A 64 -7.56 -1.18 -5.94
N SER A 65 -8.83 -1.37 -6.28
CA SER A 65 -9.89 -1.64 -5.30
C SER A 65 -9.64 -2.94 -4.51
N LEU A 66 -9.11 -3.99 -5.15
CA LEU A 66 -8.73 -5.21 -4.43
C LEU A 66 -7.67 -4.93 -3.36
N LEU A 67 -6.66 -4.11 -3.67
CA LEU A 67 -5.64 -3.72 -2.68
C LEU A 67 -6.26 -2.90 -1.54
N SER A 68 -7.10 -1.92 -1.86
CA SER A 68 -7.81 -1.12 -0.84
C SER A 68 -8.74 -1.97 0.04
N ALA A 69 -9.44 -2.96 -0.51
CA ALA A 69 -10.25 -3.90 0.26
C ALA A 69 -9.40 -4.74 1.23
N ILE A 70 -8.19 -5.16 0.83
CA ILE A 70 -7.25 -5.87 1.70
C ILE A 70 -6.74 -4.96 2.83
N LEU A 71 -6.57 -3.67 2.55
CA LEU A 71 -6.11 -2.66 3.52
C LEU A 71 -7.21 -2.14 4.44
N GLY A 72 -8.47 -2.49 4.20
CA GLY A 72 -9.62 -1.99 4.96
C GLY A 72 -10.04 -0.57 4.57
N GLU A 73 -9.67 -0.11 3.38
CA GLU A 73 -10.04 1.20 2.83
C GLU A 73 -11.35 1.17 2.02
N MET A 74 -12.04 0.02 1.96
CA MET A 74 -13.33 -0.11 1.28
C MET A 74 -14.37 -0.69 2.23
N GLU A 75 -15.62 -0.29 2.04
CA GLU A 75 -16.74 -0.84 2.79
C GLU A 75 -16.97 -2.31 2.42
N LYS A 76 -17.00 -3.17 3.44
CA LYS A 76 -17.24 -4.60 3.31
C LYS A 76 -18.72 -4.90 3.52
N ILE A 77 -19.42 -5.20 2.44
CA ILE A 77 -20.85 -5.55 2.47
C ILE A 77 -21.04 -6.95 3.06
N SER A 78 -20.19 -7.90 2.68
CA SER A 78 -20.24 -9.27 3.17
C SER A 78 -18.93 -10.02 2.90
N GLY A 79 -18.83 -11.21 3.49
CA GLY A 79 -17.64 -12.06 3.43
C GLY A 79 -16.65 -11.74 4.53
N TRP A 80 -15.46 -12.32 4.40
CA TRP A 80 -14.41 -12.22 5.39
C TRP A 80 -13.07 -11.88 4.74
N VAL A 81 -12.27 -11.06 5.42
CA VAL A 81 -10.93 -10.69 5.01
C VAL A 81 -10.03 -10.61 6.23
N ASN A 82 -8.84 -11.22 6.13
CA ASN A 82 -7.83 -11.23 7.17
C ASN A 82 -6.44 -10.99 6.60
N THR A 83 -5.67 -10.17 7.29
CA THR A 83 -4.24 -9.95 7.01
C THR A 83 -3.41 -10.27 8.24
N TYR A 84 -2.22 -10.83 8.07
CA TYR A 84 -1.34 -11.16 9.20
C TYR A 84 0.06 -10.57 9.05
N GLY A 85 0.50 -9.84 10.07
CA GLY A 85 1.80 -9.16 10.10
C GLY A 85 1.74 -7.69 9.65
N SER A 86 2.92 -7.07 9.52
CA SER A 86 3.01 -5.68 9.04
C SER A 86 2.84 -5.61 7.52
N VAL A 87 2.09 -4.60 7.06
CA VAL A 87 1.83 -4.36 5.63
C VAL A 87 2.58 -3.12 5.17
N GLY A 88 3.19 -3.19 3.99
CA GLY A 88 3.73 -2.03 3.26
C GLY A 88 2.90 -1.81 2.00
N TYR A 89 2.51 -0.56 1.75
CA TYR A 89 1.68 -0.18 0.60
C TYR A 89 2.39 0.89 -0.24
N VAL A 90 2.31 0.74 -1.56
CA VAL A 90 2.79 1.72 -2.54
C VAL A 90 1.62 2.07 -3.44
N ALA A 91 1.12 3.30 -3.32
CA ALA A 91 -0.01 3.78 -4.09
C ALA A 91 0.37 4.03 -5.57
N GLN A 92 -0.65 4.07 -6.44
CA GLN A 92 -0.47 4.40 -7.85
C GLN A 92 0.06 5.82 -8.06
N GLN A 93 -0.39 6.77 -7.24
CA GLN A 93 0.15 8.13 -7.20
C GLN A 93 1.05 8.24 -5.98
N ALA A 94 2.32 8.57 -6.20
CA ALA A 94 3.26 8.77 -5.12
C ALA A 94 2.84 9.97 -4.26
N TRP A 95 2.89 9.79 -2.94
CA TRP A 95 2.74 10.86 -1.96
C TRP A 95 4.07 11.08 -1.26
N ILE A 96 4.55 12.33 -1.28
CA ILE A 96 5.86 12.72 -0.77
C ILE A 96 5.66 13.87 0.22
N GLN A 97 6.28 13.75 1.39
CA GLN A 97 6.24 14.76 2.44
C GLN A 97 7.16 15.93 2.11
N ASN A 98 6.78 17.11 2.58
CA ASN A 98 7.65 18.29 2.55
C ASN A 98 8.77 18.12 3.59
N ALA A 99 9.85 17.47 3.18
CA ALA A 99 11.00 17.10 3.99
C ALA A 99 12.18 16.74 3.07
N THR A 100 13.33 16.45 3.64
CA THR A 100 14.46 15.98 2.83
C THR A 100 14.16 14.62 2.16
N LEU A 101 14.85 14.32 1.05
CA LEU A 101 14.74 13.02 0.39
C LEU A 101 15.02 11.86 1.37
N ARG A 102 16.05 12.01 2.21
CA ARG A 102 16.40 11.03 3.24
C ARG A 102 15.26 10.82 4.23
N GLU A 103 14.62 11.88 4.70
CA GLU A 103 13.50 11.78 5.66
C GLU A 103 12.28 11.10 5.05
N ASN A 104 12.00 11.38 3.77
CA ASN A 104 10.97 10.68 3.02
C ASN A 104 11.24 9.17 2.91
N ILE A 105 12.50 8.76 2.71
CA ILE A 105 12.91 7.34 2.66
C ILE A 105 12.87 6.68 4.05
N LEU A 106 13.33 7.40 5.09
CA LEU A 106 13.36 6.89 6.46
C LEU A 106 11.95 6.76 7.06
N PHE A 107 11.05 7.68 6.70
CA PHE A 107 9.65 7.70 7.11
C PHE A 107 9.49 7.53 8.63
N GLY A 108 10.22 8.35 9.41
CA GLY A 108 10.21 8.33 10.88
C GLY A 108 11.13 7.29 11.53
N ARG A 109 11.80 6.43 10.76
CA ARG A 109 12.80 5.48 11.31
C ARG A 109 14.15 6.15 11.56
N LYS A 110 14.93 5.60 12.48
CA LYS A 110 16.31 6.05 12.75
C LYS A 110 17.19 5.77 11.52
N PHE A 111 18.10 6.70 11.23
CA PHE A 111 19.07 6.54 10.16
C PHE A 111 20.11 5.47 10.51
N ASP A 112 20.10 4.36 9.77
CA ASP A 112 21.17 3.36 9.76
C ASP A 112 21.90 3.42 8.41
N PRO A 113 23.17 3.85 8.37
CA PRO A 113 23.93 3.98 7.12
C PRO A 113 24.04 2.68 6.33
N ILE A 114 24.09 1.52 7.00
CA ILE A 114 24.28 0.24 6.32
C ILE A 114 23.00 -0.14 5.57
N SER A 115 21.86 -0.16 6.27
CA SER A 115 20.56 -0.45 5.66
C SER A 115 20.17 0.59 4.61
N TYR A 116 20.41 1.88 4.90
CA TYR A 116 20.09 2.97 3.98
C TYR A 116 20.84 2.83 2.65
N ASN A 117 22.16 2.64 2.69
CA ASN A 117 22.95 2.48 1.45
C ASN A 117 22.56 1.23 0.66
N ARG A 118 22.17 0.13 1.33
CA ARG A 118 21.64 -1.07 0.66
C ARG A 118 20.32 -0.79 -0.06
N ILE A 119 19.41 -0.05 0.55
CA ILE A 119 18.13 0.35 -0.07
C ILE A 119 18.38 1.26 -1.27
N ILE A 120 19.23 2.29 -1.13
CA ILE A 120 19.58 3.21 -2.22
C ILE A 120 20.16 2.45 -3.42
N GLU A 121 21.00 1.44 -3.18
CA GLU A 121 21.55 0.61 -4.26
C GLU A 121 20.49 -0.30 -4.89
N ALA A 122 19.69 -0.99 -4.07
CA ALA A 122 18.66 -1.91 -4.56
C ALA A 122 17.58 -1.20 -5.38
N CYS A 123 17.26 0.04 -5.04
CA CYS A 123 16.33 0.91 -5.79
C CYS A 123 17.01 1.68 -6.93
N ALA A 124 18.31 1.48 -7.17
CA ALA A 124 19.10 2.16 -8.18
C ALA A 124 19.07 3.71 -8.10
N LEU A 125 18.85 4.28 -6.91
CA LEU A 125 18.67 5.73 -6.72
C LEU A 125 19.98 6.54 -6.72
N LYS A 126 21.14 5.89 -6.75
CA LYS A 126 22.44 6.60 -6.69
C LYS A 126 22.63 7.66 -7.78
N PRO A 127 22.32 7.41 -9.06
CA PRO A 127 22.48 8.43 -10.10
C PRO A 127 21.57 9.64 -9.87
N ASP A 128 20.31 9.40 -9.51
CA ASP A 128 19.32 10.45 -9.28
C ASP A 128 19.68 11.29 -8.05
N ILE A 129 20.16 10.67 -6.99
CA ILE A 129 20.62 11.39 -5.80
C ILE A 129 21.84 12.26 -6.09
N ARG A 130 22.75 11.83 -6.98
CA ARG A 130 23.98 12.57 -7.28
C ARG A 130 23.74 13.89 -8.00
N ILE A 131 22.68 13.99 -8.79
CA ILE A 131 22.36 15.22 -9.54
C ILE A 131 21.67 16.28 -8.67
N LEU A 132 21.14 15.90 -7.51
CA LEU A 132 20.49 16.84 -6.59
C LEU A 132 21.53 17.71 -5.87
N PRO A 133 21.32 19.04 -5.75
CA PRO A 133 22.29 19.96 -5.13
C PRO A 133 22.71 19.58 -3.69
N GLY A 134 21.76 19.10 -2.88
CA GLY A 134 21.97 18.64 -1.51
C GLY A 134 22.10 17.11 -1.38
N ARG A 135 22.19 16.39 -2.49
CA ARG A 135 22.09 14.93 -2.55
C ARG A 135 20.84 14.42 -1.83
N ASP A 136 21.00 13.50 -0.88
CA ASP A 136 19.90 12.94 -0.11
C ASP A 136 19.36 13.88 0.99
N LYS A 137 20.06 14.98 1.26
CA LYS A 137 19.57 16.06 2.14
C LYS A 137 18.85 17.17 1.37
N THR A 138 18.62 16.99 0.08
CA THR A 138 17.84 17.95 -0.71
C THR A 138 16.41 17.98 -0.22
N GLU A 139 15.90 19.18 0.06
CA GLU A 139 14.50 19.42 0.41
C GLU A 139 13.59 19.10 -0.77
N ILE A 140 12.58 18.27 -0.53
CA ILE A 140 11.57 17.92 -1.53
C ILE A 140 10.29 18.67 -1.18
N GLY A 141 9.91 19.62 -2.03
CA GLY A 141 8.69 20.40 -1.85
C GLY A 141 7.40 19.57 -2.01
N GLU A 142 6.27 20.17 -1.65
CA GLU A 142 4.95 19.52 -1.66
C GLU A 142 4.65 18.85 -3.02
N LYS A 143 4.17 17.60 -3.00
CA LYS A 143 3.91 16.75 -4.18
C LYS A 143 5.15 16.38 -5.03
N GLY A 144 6.37 16.62 -4.55
CA GLY A 144 7.58 16.18 -5.23
C GLY A 144 7.81 16.83 -6.60
N ILE A 145 7.40 18.10 -6.77
CA ILE A 145 7.50 18.85 -8.05
C ILE A 145 8.93 18.85 -8.65
N ASN A 146 9.95 18.60 -7.83
CA ASN A 146 11.36 18.54 -8.24
C ASN A 146 11.82 17.13 -8.68
N LEU A 147 10.93 16.14 -8.68
CA LEU A 147 11.23 14.75 -9.02
C LEU A 147 10.39 14.33 -10.23
N SER A 148 11.03 13.64 -11.18
CA SER A 148 10.41 13.13 -12.42
C SER A 148 10.40 11.62 -12.44
#